data_AF-A0A564YVY7-F1
#
_entry.id   AF-A0A564YVY7-F1
#
_cell.length_a   1.000
_cell.length_b   1.000
_cell.length_c   1.000
_cell.angle_alpha   90.00
_cell.angle_beta   90.00
_cell.angle_gamma   90.00
#
_symmetry.space_group_name_H-M   'P 1'
#
loop_
_entity.id
_entity.type
_entity.pdbx_description
1 polymer ?
#
loop_
_entity_poly.entity_id
_entity_poly.type
_entity_poly.pdbx_seq_one_letter_code
_entity_poly.pdbx_strand_id
1 'polypeptide(L)'
;MEESPRDPIEGDPDNKDFIQKSTENKSETVDAKDNFQLILSNDEIVPNVKISQHKNTILEDRESLKEDEKTTSNTASAEGLNVAQAVNDDKSKILKDNEEQEEISEKSESTDSFNEKIDQSLNSSESVSTNDTVRERRRQDLINQQNELLERQRKAAQFNIQLQTILSNHFRRKRADAGEIAHSHLDNMTSSALSIGIDHAAEYARQLKTLSQVRKQYFEQKERLDAEISSIKNLTERKVAEATEAHDELTDFILKQGSQAISSKTGRAVPVDIYKDLIDSWQKKNAAITVERLENIRLQHQVEKIKNVFKAYDLSESLHLIDFEQMKIENQTYNEKIEERNEETGKLKRKINNTVQILTHSSEKLSSCETGFSQLKKQLGELTDKLNSGRDSLAKLKQKRDALRANYTAMQKTCGLLGQTEMLRGFEESVDNVKAKKQELLNIKEQTRELREKAKHYEQQVPSMKGQKMFISN
;
A
#
# COMPACT_ATOMS: atom_id res chain seq x y z
N MET A 1 65.64 -42.18 -14.15
CA MET A 1 65.90 -41.09 -13.21
C MET A 1 64.55 -40.71 -12.64
N GLU A 2 64.01 -41.48 -11.70
CA GLU A 2 64.44 -41.69 -10.30
C GLU A 2 63.50 -40.92 -9.37
N GLU A 3 63.05 -41.65 -8.34
CA GLU A 3 62.52 -41.22 -7.05
C GLU A 3 61.01 -40.92 -6.86
N SER A 4 60.28 -41.94 -6.39
CA SER A 4 59.62 -41.88 -5.06
C SER A 4 60.71 -41.74 -3.97
N PRO A 5 60.51 -41.23 -2.72
CA PRO A 5 59.40 -41.65 -1.83
C PRO A 5 59.05 -40.74 -0.61
N ARG A 6 58.17 -41.26 0.28
CA ARG A 6 58.06 -41.07 1.75
C ARG A 6 57.08 -40.04 2.34
N ASP A 7 56.03 -40.59 2.96
CA ASP A 7 55.37 -40.15 4.21
C ASP A 7 56.36 -40.10 5.40
N PRO A 8 56.00 -39.87 6.69
CA PRO A 8 54.82 -39.27 7.37
C PRO A 8 55.25 -38.24 8.46
N ILE A 9 54.32 -37.55 9.15
CA ILE A 9 54.50 -37.15 10.56
C ILE A 9 53.13 -37.18 11.27
N GLU A 10 53.15 -37.86 12.41
CA GLU A 10 52.11 -38.08 13.42
C GLU A 10 52.47 -37.25 14.67
N GLY A 11 51.47 -36.70 15.39
CA GLY A 11 51.59 -36.32 16.82
C GLY A 11 51.33 -34.85 17.22
N ASP A 12 50.06 -34.52 17.51
CA ASP A 12 49.43 -33.94 18.75
C ASP A 12 50.29 -33.23 19.84
N PRO A 13 49.72 -32.49 20.85
CA PRO A 13 48.33 -32.03 21.12
C PRO A 13 48.24 -30.55 21.64
N ASP A 14 47.04 -30.19 22.14
CA ASP A 14 46.66 -29.05 23.01
C ASP A 14 45.90 -27.89 22.36
N ASN A 15 44.56 -27.90 22.43
CA ASN A 15 43.84 -27.08 23.44
C ASN A 15 42.34 -27.43 23.53
N LYS A 16 41.82 -27.30 24.74
CA LYS A 16 40.56 -27.82 25.29
C LYS A 16 39.30 -27.07 24.85
N ASP A 17 38.22 -27.85 24.77
CA ASP A 17 36.85 -27.59 25.24
C ASP A 17 36.21 -26.21 25.00
N PHE A 18 35.30 -26.15 24.02
CA PHE A 18 34.11 -25.32 24.15
C PHE A 18 32.87 -26.03 23.59
N ILE A 19 32.01 -26.44 24.50
CA ILE A 19 30.73 -27.12 24.31
C ILE A 19 29.74 -26.14 23.67
N GLN A 20 29.30 -26.40 22.43
CA GLN A 20 28.11 -25.74 21.87
C GLN A 20 26.86 -26.54 22.24
N LYS A 21 26.18 -26.04 23.28
CA LYS A 21 24.81 -26.40 23.63
C LYS A 21 23.87 -26.07 22.47
N SER A 22 23.13 -27.08 22.02
CA SER A 22 21.87 -26.96 21.31
C SER A 22 20.89 -26.13 22.13
N THR A 23 20.50 -24.96 21.63
CA THR A 23 19.37 -24.19 22.16
C THR A 23 18.08 -24.76 21.56
N GLU A 24 17.36 -25.52 22.39
CA GLU A 24 15.94 -25.80 22.23
C GLU A 24 15.16 -24.48 22.18
N ASN A 25 14.50 -24.21 21.05
CA ASN A 25 13.49 -23.16 20.99
C ASN A 25 12.17 -23.72 21.50
N LYS A 26 11.78 -23.20 22.65
CA LYS A 26 10.53 -23.43 23.38
C LYS A 26 9.33 -23.21 22.46
N SER A 27 8.48 -24.22 22.38
CA SER A 27 7.10 -24.11 21.93
C SER A 27 6.34 -23.21 22.90
N GLU A 28 5.88 -22.07 22.41
CA GLU A 28 4.81 -21.28 23.06
C GLU A 28 3.53 -22.11 23.03
N THR A 29 3.24 -22.78 24.14
CA THR A 29 1.92 -23.33 24.42
C THR A 29 1.00 -22.17 24.75
N VAL A 30 0.19 -21.75 23.78
CA VAL A 30 -0.90 -20.79 24.02
C VAL A 30 -1.92 -21.46 24.94
N ASP A 31 -2.23 -20.77 26.03
CA ASP A 31 -3.05 -21.21 27.15
C ASP A 31 -4.42 -21.76 26.74
N ALA A 32 -4.53 -23.09 26.72
CA ALA A 32 -5.79 -23.83 26.55
C ALA A 32 -6.62 -23.92 27.86
N LYS A 33 -6.20 -23.23 28.94
CA LYS A 33 -6.91 -23.23 30.23
C LYS A 33 -8.04 -22.20 30.29
N ASP A 34 -7.93 -21.10 29.56
CA ASP A 34 -8.87 -19.98 29.70
C ASP A 34 -10.20 -20.21 28.97
N ASN A 35 -10.26 -21.15 28.02
CA ASN A 35 -11.50 -21.47 27.29
C ASN A 35 -12.36 -22.57 27.95
N PHE A 36 -11.82 -23.30 28.92
CA PHE A 36 -12.59 -24.32 29.66
C PHE A 36 -13.41 -23.73 30.82
N GLN A 37 -13.06 -22.52 31.26
CA GLN A 37 -13.66 -21.90 32.45
C GLN A 37 -14.96 -21.15 32.13
N LEU A 38 -15.19 -20.81 30.86
CA LEU A 38 -16.34 -20.03 30.39
C LEU A 38 -17.62 -20.84 30.13
N ILE A 39 -17.55 -22.18 30.14
CA ILE A 39 -18.72 -23.06 29.89
C ILE A 39 -19.31 -23.61 31.21
N LEU A 40 -18.59 -23.49 32.33
CA LEU A 40 -19.02 -23.99 33.64
C LEU A 40 -19.61 -22.93 34.56
N SER A 41 -19.66 -21.65 34.14
CA SER A 41 -20.01 -20.53 35.02
C SER A 41 -21.50 -20.13 35.03
N ASN A 42 -22.33 -20.71 34.15
CA ASN A 42 -23.75 -20.40 34.11
C ASN A 42 -24.55 -21.66 34.41
N ASP A 43 -24.72 -21.97 35.70
CA ASP A 43 -25.91 -22.58 36.30
C ASP A 43 -25.62 -22.96 37.77
N GLU A 44 -25.44 -21.94 38.63
CA GLU A 44 -25.52 -22.12 40.08
C GLU A 44 -26.96 -21.84 40.55
N ILE A 45 -27.77 -22.91 40.64
CA ILE A 45 -28.91 -22.93 41.56
C ILE A 45 -28.50 -23.85 42.72
N VAL A 46 -28.03 -23.23 43.80
CA VAL A 46 -27.69 -23.91 45.06
C VAL A 46 -28.88 -23.80 46.02
N PRO A 47 -29.45 -24.92 46.51
CA PRO A 47 -30.10 -24.95 47.80
C PRO A 47 -29.08 -25.33 48.89
N ASN A 48 -28.95 -24.40 49.83
CA ASN A 48 -28.11 -24.43 51.02
C ASN A 48 -28.49 -25.57 51.98
N VAL A 49 -27.58 -26.52 52.23
CA VAL A 49 -27.63 -27.40 53.40
C VAL A 49 -26.25 -27.42 54.06
N LYS A 50 -26.20 -26.86 55.28
CA LYS A 50 -25.05 -26.92 56.19
C LYS A 50 -24.75 -28.36 56.57
N ILE A 51 -23.53 -28.83 56.30
CA ILE A 51 -22.93 -29.94 57.04
C ILE A 51 -21.64 -29.45 57.69
N SER A 52 -21.60 -29.69 59.00
CA SER A 52 -20.56 -29.30 59.94
C SER A 52 -19.49 -30.41 60.03
N GLN A 53 -18.29 -29.98 60.41
CA GLN A 53 -17.18 -30.77 60.98
C GLN A 53 -16.30 -31.56 60.00
N HIS A 54 -15.10 -31.03 59.72
CA HIS A 54 -13.90 -31.47 60.45
C HIS A 54 -12.75 -30.47 60.32
N LYS A 55 -12.23 -30.06 61.47
CA LYS A 55 -10.95 -29.37 61.62
C LYS A 55 -9.82 -30.35 61.33
N ASN A 56 -8.81 -29.92 60.58
CA ASN A 56 -7.41 -30.06 61.01
C ASN A 56 -6.54 -28.96 60.38
N THR A 57 -5.77 -28.38 61.27
CA THR A 57 -4.82 -27.27 61.19
C THR A 57 -3.56 -27.61 60.41
N ILE A 58 -3.14 -26.70 59.51
CA ILE A 58 -1.74 -26.27 59.37
C ILE A 58 -1.75 -24.75 59.13
N LEU A 59 -1.24 -24.02 60.13
CA LEU A 59 -0.71 -22.65 60.03
C LEU A 59 0.57 -22.73 59.19
N GLU A 60 0.88 -21.82 58.28
CA GLU A 60 1.56 -20.55 58.57
C GLU A 60 1.68 -19.71 57.27
N ASP A 61 1.93 -18.41 57.47
CA ASP A 61 2.41 -17.39 56.53
C ASP A 61 1.40 -16.56 55.72
N ARG A 62 0.82 -15.59 56.44
CA ARG A 62 0.60 -14.22 55.94
C ARG A 62 1.88 -13.42 56.17
N GLU A 63 2.37 -12.68 55.17
CA GLU A 63 2.76 -11.27 55.35
C GLU A 63 3.08 -10.53 54.03
N SER A 64 2.47 -9.33 53.91
CA SER A 64 2.89 -8.13 53.14
C SER A 64 3.04 -8.24 51.60
N LEU A 65 2.53 -7.32 50.78
CA LEU A 65 2.66 -5.85 50.82
C LEU A 65 1.46 -5.17 50.12
N LYS A 66 1.06 -4.02 50.68
CA LYS A 66 0.27 -2.96 50.04
C LYS A 66 1.21 -1.80 49.67
N GLU A 67 0.67 -0.85 48.90
CA GLU A 67 1.22 0.46 48.48
C GLU A 67 1.98 0.37 47.13
N ASP A 68 1.67 1.13 46.08
CA ASP A 68 1.29 2.56 46.05
C ASP A 68 0.43 3.00 44.85
N GLU A 69 -0.20 4.16 45.07
CA GLU A 69 -1.04 4.92 44.16
C GLU A 69 -0.28 5.67 43.03
N LYS A 70 -1.03 5.91 41.95
CA LYS A 70 -1.17 7.17 41.19
C LYS A 70 -0.17 7.60 40.10
N THR A 71 -0.83 8.02 39.01
CA THR A 71 -0.51 9.09 38.05
C THR A 71 0.44 8.79 36.88
N THR A 72 -0.20 8.32 35.81
CA THR A 72 0.20 8.60 34.43
C THR A 72 -0.19 10.02 34.03
N SER A 73 0.70 10.71 33.34
CA SER A 73 0.34 11.79 32.42
C SER A 73 1.20 11.73 31.16
N ASN A 74 0.50 11.63 30.02
CA ASN A 74 0.83 12.22 28.71
C ASN A 74 2.02 11.59 27.94
N THR A 75 1.94 11.22 26.66
CA THR A 75 1.11 11.71 25.54
C THR A 75 1.22 10.77 24.33
N ALA A 76 0.14 10.75 23.54
CA ALA A 76 0.08 10.63 22.07
C ALA A 76 -0.57 9.37 21.46
N SER A 77 -1.70 9.65 20.80
CA SER A 77 -2.32 8.97 19.65
C SER A 77 -3.20 7.74 19.90
N ALA A 78 -4.49 8.01 20.13
CA ALA A 78 -5.57 7.03 20.07
C ALA A 78 -6.83 7.64 19.45
N GLU A 79 -6.77 7.98 18.16
CA GLU A 79 -7.95 8.25 17.33
C GLU A 79 -8.14 7.08 16.35
N GLY A 80 -8.88 6.06 16.78
CA GLY A 80 -9.13 4.88 15.95
C GLY A 80 -9.95 3.75 16.58
N LEU A 81 -10.41 3.88 17.83
CA LEU A 81 -11.01 2.76 18.57
C LEU A 81 -12.31 3.10 19.32
N ASN A 82 -12.99 4.20 18.97
CA ASN A 82 -14.17 4.68 19.73
C ASN A 82 -15.51 4.63 18.96
N VAL A 83 -15.60 3.86 17.87
CA VAL A 83 -16.86 3.73 17.09
C VAL A 83 -17.51 2.35 17.29
N ALA A 84 -16.78 1.34 17.75
CA ALA A 84 -17.31 -0.02 17.93
C ALA A 84 -17.96 -0.26 19.31
N GLN A 85 -17.61 0.53 20.33
CA GLN A 85 -18.12 0.33 21.70
C GLN A 85 -19.50 0.98 21.93
N ALA A 86 -19.80 2.10 21.25
CA ALA A 86 -21.05 2.84 21.44
C ALA A 86 -22.28 2.20 20.76
N VAL A 87 -22.08 1.26 19.83
CA VAL A 87 -23.17 0.60 19.08
C VAL A 87 -23.70 -0.65 19.78
N ASN A 88 -22.93 -1.22 20.72
CA ASN A 88 -23.34 -2.44 21.44
C ASN A 88 -24.17 -2.17 22.71
N ASP A 89 -23.99 -1.02 23.36
CA ASP A 89 -24.72 -0.70 24.59
C ASP A 89 -26.18 -0.29 24.33
N ASP A 90 -26.46 0.37 23.19
CA ASP A 90 -27.83 0.80 22.82
C ASP A 90 -28.69 -0.31 22.22
N LYS A 91 -28.08 -1.41 21.76
CA LYS A 91 -28.82 -2.58 21.23
C LYS A 91 -29.41 -3.44 22.35
N SER A 92 -28.84 -3.40 23.55
CA SER A 92 -29.27 -4.18 24.72
C SER A 92 -30.51 -3.60 25.43
N LYS A 93 -30.80 -2.30 25.23
CA LYS A 93 -31.97 -1.62 25.82
C LYS A 93 -33.24 -1.77 24.98
N ILE A 94 -33.11 -1.89 23.66
CA ILE A 94 -34.25 -1.97 22.72
C ILE A 94 -34.94 -3.34 22.71
N LEU A 95 -34.31 -4.38 23.28
CA LEU A 95 -34.87 -5.73 23.35
C LEU A 95 -35.67 -6.02 24.64
N LYS A 96 -35.63 -5.14 25.65
CA LYS A 96 -36.41 -5.30 26.89
C LYS A 96 -37.75 -4.58 26.87
N ASP A 97 -37.88 -3.51 26.08
CA ASP A 97 -39.09 -2.68 26.07
C ASP A 97 -40.21 -3.23 25.16
N ASN A 98 -39.94 -4.26 24.36
CA ASN A 98 -40.92 -4.85 23.42
C ASN A 98 -41.56 -6.16 23.91
N GLU A 99 -41.12 -6.74 25.04
CA GLU A 99 -41.75 -7.93 25.63
C GLU A 99 -42.81 -7.60 26.69
N GLU A 100 -42.92 -6.35 27.14
CA GLU A 100 -43.92 -5.92 28.15
C GLU A 100 -45.23 -5.33 27.56
N GLN A 101 -45.44 -5.37 26.23
CA GLN A 101 -46.63 -4.77 25.59
C GLN A 101 -47.65 -5.75 24.98
N GLU A 102 -47.47 -7.07 25.08
CA GLU A 102 -48.46 -8.05 24.57
C GLU A 102 -49.30 -8.76 25.66
N GLU A 103 -49.20 -8.36 26.93
CA GLU A 103 -49.93 -9.01 28.03
C GLU A 103 -50.86 -8.06 28.83
N ILE A 104 -51.56 -7.13 28.17
CA ILE A 104 -52.83 -6.58 28.69
C ILE A 104 -53.85 -6.50 27.55
N SER A 105 -54.45 -7.65 27.24
CA SER A 105 -55.72 -7.73 26.50
C SER A 105 -56.51 -8.89 27.08
N GLU A 106 -57.34 -8.61 28.08
CA GLU A 106 -58.62 -9.26 28.38
C GLU A 106 -59.01 -9.03 29.86
N LYS A 107 -59.82 -8.00 30.12
CA LYS A 107 -61.00 -8.10 31.01
C LYS A 107 -61.76 -6.78 31.13
N SER A 108 -63.08 -6.94 31.19
CA SER A 108 -64.12 -6.01 31.64
C SER A 108 -64.84 -5.15 30.59
N GLU A 109 -65.74 -5.78 29.84
CA GLU A 109 -67.04 -5.18 29.53
C GLU A 109 -68.06 -5.61 30.60
N SER A 110 -68.52 -4.66 31.42
CA SER A 110 -69.87 -4.66 32.03
C SER A 110 -70.10 -3.30 32.67
N THR A 111 -70.69 -2.38 31.92
CA THR A 111 -71.27 -1.15 32.46
C THR A 111 -72.77 -1.32 32.48
N ASP A 112 -73.32 -1.55 33.67
CA ASP A 112 -74.74 -1.31 33.90
C ASP A 112 -74.95 -0.60 35.24
N SER A 113 -75.83 0.41 35.17
CA SER A 113 -76.46 1.17 36.25
C SER A 113 -75.61 2.13 37.09
N PHE A 114 -75.68 3.42 36.71
CA PHE A 114 -75.55 4.54 37.64
C PHE A 114 -76.79 5.43 37.49
N ASN A 115 -77.68 5.39 38.48
CA ASN A 115 -78.50 6.55 38.82
C ASN A 115 -79.02 6.41 40.26
N GLU A 116 -78.34 7.03 41.22
CA GLU A 116 -79.03 7.58 42.39
C GLU A 116 -78.22 8.73 43.02
N LYS A 117 -78.97 9.84 43.21
CA LYS A 117 -78.87 10.83 44.28
C LYS A 117 -77.69 11.82 44.27
N ILE A 118 -77.99 12.92 43.61
CA ILE A 118 -77.69 14.30 44.03
C ILE A 118 -78.28 14.54 45.43
N ASP A 119 -77.44 14.92 46.40
CA ASP A 119 -77.60 16.09 47.30
C ASP A 119 -76.85 15.90 48.63
N GLN A 120 -75.79 16.68 48.85
CA GLN A 120 -75.75 17.77 49.84
C GLN A 120 -74.34 18.30 50.00
N SER A 121 -74.16 19.51 49.47
CA SER A 121 -73.06 20.42 49.80
C SER A 121 -73.16 20.86 51.25
N LEU A 122 -72.05 20.82 52.00
CA LEU A 122 -71.66 21.83 53.00
C LEU A 122 -70.21 21.55 53.43
N ASN A 123 -69.25 22.23 52.75
CA ASN A 123 -67.93 22.69 53.22
C ASN A 123 -67.02 22.97 52.02
N SER A 124 -67.22 24.11 51.38
CA SER A 124 -66.52 24.53 50.16
C SER A 124 -65.72 25.81 50.38
N SER A 125 -64.64 25.74 51.15
CA SER A 125 -63.61 26.79 51.16
C SER A 125 -62.18 26.28 51.29
N GLU A 126 -61.96 24.99 51.59
CA GLU A 126 -60.61 24.40 51.72
C GLU A 126 -60.29 23.36 50.62
N SER A 127 -61.32 22.86 49.91
CA SER A 127 -61.18 21.84 48.87
C SER A 127 -60.93 22.38 47.45
N VAL A 128 -61.12 23.69 47.22
CA VAL A 128 -60.88 24.29 45.89
C VAL A 128 -59.38 24.48 45.64
N SER A 129 -58.62 24.92 46.64
CA SER A 129 -57.17 25.10 46.51
C SER A 129 -56.43 23.78 46.30
N THR A 130 -56.86 22.69 46.94
CA THR A 130 -56.21 21.39 46.81
C THR A 130 -56.49 20.76 45.44
N ASN A 131 -57.72 20.87 44.93
CA ASN A 131 -58.06 20.39 43.59
C ASN A 131 -57.34 21.16 42.48
N ASP A 132 -57.15 22.47 42.63
CA ASP A 132 -56.40 23.27 41.66
C ASP A 132 -54.91 22.91 41.67
N THR A 133 -54.31 22.64 42.83
CA THR A 133 -52.91 22.17 42.90
C THR A 133 -52.70 20.77 42.30
N VAL A 134 -53.68 19.88 42.43
CA VAL A 134 -53.64 18.52 41.84
C VAL A 134 -53.82 18.59 40.32
N ARG A 135 -54.70 19.46 39.82
CA ARG A 135 -54.87 19.72 38.39
C ARG A 135 -53.61 20.31 37.77
N GLU A 136 -52.96 21.24 38.47
CA GLU A 136 -51.73 21.86 37.99
C GLU A 136 -50.55 20.89 37.97
N ARG A 137 -50.44 19.98 38.96
CA ARG A 137 -49.46 18.86 38.89
C ARG A 137 -49.73 17.95 37.70
N ARG A 138 -50.98 17.53 37.48
CA ARG A 138 -51.33 16.69 36.33
C ARG A 138 -51.05 17.39 34.99
N ARG A 139 -51.25 18.70 34.92
CA ARG A 139 -50.89 19.52 33.76
C ARG A 139 -49.38 19.56 33.56
N GLN A 140 -48.60 19.73 34.62
CA GLN A 140 -47.13 19.70 34.57
C GLN A 140 -46.61 18.32 34.14
N ASP A 141 -47.19 17.23 34.65
CA ASP A 141 -46.83 15.87 34.26
C ASP A 141 -47.10 15.60 32.77
N LEU A 142 -48.24 16.07 32.26
CA LEU A 142 -48.57 15.96 30.83
C LEU A 142 -47.63 16.81 29.96
N ILE A 143 -47.25 18.01 30.42
CA ILE A 143 -46.26 18.86 29.73
C ILE A 143 -44.88 18.18 29.72
N ASN A 144 -44.49 17.55 30.84
CA ASN A 144 -43.23 16.81 30.93
C ASN A 144 -43.22 15.61 29.99
N GLN A 145 -44.31 14.83 29.95
CA GLN A 145 -44.47 13.72 29.01
C GLN A 145 -44.43 14.19 27.55
N GLN A 146 -45.08 15.32 27.24
CA GLN A 146 -45.03 15.92 25.90
C GLN A 146 -43.61 16.36 25.53
N ASN A 147 -42.89 16.99 26.46
CA ASN A 147 -41.49 17.40 26.26
C ASN A 147 -40.57 16.20 26.04
N GLU A 148 -40.74 15.13 26.81
CA GLU A 148 -39.98 13.89 26.68
C GLU A 148 -40.22 13.22 25.32
N LEU A 149 -41.48 13.19 24.85
CA LEU A 149 -41.84 12.69 23.52
C LEU A 149 -41.23 13.55 22.41
N LEU A 150 -41.24 14.88 22.56
CA LEU A 150 -40.59 15.78 21.60
C LEU A 150 -39.07 15.62 21.58
N GLU A 151 -38.43 15.36 22.73
CA GLU A 151 -37.00 15.04 22.78
C GLU A 151 -36.68 13.71 22.12
N ARG A 152 -37.49 12.66 22.35
CA ARG A 152 -37.37 11.39 21.63
C ARG A 152 -37.49 11.61 20.12
N GLN A 153 -38.46 12.41 19.68
CA GLN A 153 -38.64 12.74 18.27
C GLN A 153 -37.44 13.52 17.71
N ARG A 154 -36.89 14.49 18.45
CA ARG A 154 -35.67 15.23 18.06
C ARG A 154 -34.45 14.32 17.96
N LYS A 155 -34.24 13.42 18.92
CA LYS A 155 -33.15 12.43 18.90
C LYS A 155 -33.27 11.49 17.70
N ALA A 156 -34.47 10.99 17.44
CA ALA A 156 -34.75 10.16 16.26
C ALA A 156 -34.50 10.93 14.95
N ALA A 157 -34.90 12.20 14.88
CA ALA A 157 -34.65 13.06 13.70
C ALA A 157 -33.15 13.32 13.50
N GLN A 158 -32.40 13.61 14.57
CA GLN A 158 -30.94 13.79 14.51
C GLN A 158 -30.24 12.52 14.03
N PHE A 159 -30.63 11.36 14.56
CA PHE A 159 -30.08 10.08 14.13
C PHE A 159 -30.40 9.77 12.67
N ASN A 160 -31.62 10.08 12.22
CA ASN A 160 -32.01 9.94 10.81
C ASN A 160 -31.15 10.82 9.89
N ILE A 161 -30.92 12.09 10.27
CA ILE A 161 -30.02 13.00 9.53
C ILE A 161 -28.58 12.46 9.50
N GLN A 162 -28.08 11.92 10.62
CA GLN A 162 -26.75 11.30 10.66
C GLN A 162 -26.66 10.10 9.71
N LEU A 163 -27.64 9.20 9.72
CA LEU A 163 -27.70 8.07 8.78
C LEU A 163 -27.77 8.53 7.33
N GLN A 164 -28.61 9.52 7.01
CA GLN A 164 -28.69 10.08 5.65
C GLN A 164 -27.35 10.69 5.22
N THR A 165 -26.65 11.38 6.12
CA THR A 165 -25.31 11.94 5.85
C THR A 165 -24.29 10.83 5.59
N ILE A 166 -24.30 9.77 6.41
CA ILE A 166 -23.42 8.59 6.23
C ILE A 166 -23.72 7.88 4.90
N LEU A 167 -24.99 7.64 4.57
CA LEU A 167 -25.38 7.06 3.28
C LEU A 167 -24.94 7.94 2.11
N SER A 168 -25.15 9.26 2.20
CA SER A 168 -24.74 10.19 1.13
C SER A 168 -23.22 10.18 0.90
N ASN A 169 -22.44 10.08 1.98
CA ASN A 169 -20.98 9.94 1.93
C ASN A 169 -20.56 8.58 1.36
N HIS A 170 -21.23 7.50 1.75
CA HIS A 170 -20.99 6.17 1.20
C HIS A 170 -21.27 6.13 -0.31
N PHE A 171 -22.38 6.70 -0.78
CA PHE A 171 -22.69 6.81 -2.20
C PHE A 171 -21.80 7.79 -2.96
N ARG A 172 -21.21 8.81 -2.30
CA ARG A 172 -20.19 9.68 -2.89
C ARG A 172 -18.85 8.94 -3.04
N ARG A 173 -18.42 8.24 -2.00
CA ARG A 173 -17.16 7.48 -1.98
C ARG A 173 -17.18 6.33 -2.98
N LYS A 174 -18.26 5.55 -3.02
CA LYS A 174 -18.46 4.50 -4.03
C LYS A 174 -18.54 5.04 -5.46
N ARG A 175 -19.04 6.27 -5.67
CA ARG A 175 -18.98 6.94 -6.99
C ARG A 175 -17.57 7.38 -7.37
N ALA A 176 -16.75 7.80 -6.41
CA ALA A 176 -15.34 8.10 -6.64
C ALA A 176 -14.53 6.82 -6.94
N ASP A 177 -14.76 5.75 -6.18
CA ASP A 177 -14.12 4.44 -6.38
C ASP A 177 -14.53 3.82 -7.73
N ALA A 178 -15.80 3.96 -8.13
CA ALA A 178 -16.26 3.56 -9.47
C ALA A 178 -15.72 4.47 -10.58
N GLY A 179 -15.42 5.74 -10.28
CA GLY A 179 -14.79 6.70 -11.20
C GLY A 179 -13.33 6.38 -11.49
N GLU A 180 -12.57 5.89 -10.52
CA GLU A 180 -11.19 5.41 -10.74
C GLU A 180 -11.13 4.18 -11.64
N ILE A 181 -12.15 3.31 -11.61
CA ILE A 181 -12.28 2.15 -12.51
C ILE A 181 -12.74 2.59 -13.93
N ALA A 182 -13.42 3.73 -14.03
CA ALA A 182 -14.04 4.26 -15.25
C ALA A 182 -13.13 5.13 -16.14
N HIS A 183 -11.84 5.29 -15.82
CA HIS A 183 -10.86 5.86 -16.77
C HIS A 183 -10.55 4.94 -17.96
N SER A 184 -11.12 3.72 -18.00
CA SER A 184 -10.87 2.72 -19.06
C SER A 184 -11.99 2.56 -20.09
N HIS A 185 -13.18 3.17 -19.93
CA HIS A 185 -14.26 2.99 -20.93
C HIS A 185 -15.33 4.09 -20.88
N LEU A 186 -15.19 5.13 -21.71
CA LEU A 186 -15.98 6.37 -21.60
C LEU A 186 -17.42 6.31 -22.17
N ASP A 187 -17.82 5.31 -22.97
CA ASP A 187 -19.03 5.51 -23.80
C ASP A 187 -20.34 4.82 -23.36
N ASN A 188 -20.43 4.18 -22.18
CA ASN A 188 -21.66 3.48 -21.73
C ASN A 188 -22.18 3.88 -20.33
N MET A 189 -22.00 5.13 -19.93
CA MET A 189 -22.18 5.58 -18.55
C MET A 189 -23.65 5.76 -18.07
N THR A 190 -24.62 6.02 -18.93
CA THR A 190 -25.98 6.38 -18.46
C THR A 190 -26.87 5.18 -18.15
N SER A 191 -26.66 4.05 -18.82
CA SER A 191 -27.45 2.81 -18.59
C SER A 191 -26.87 1.95 -17.46
N SER A 192 -25.56 2.04 -17.20
CA SER A 192 -24.88 1.25 -16.17
C SER A 192 -25.19 1.73 -14.75
N ALA A 193 -25.32 3.05 -14.50
CA ALA A 193 -25.66 3.57 -13.17
C ALA A 193 -27.08 3.16 -12.72
N LEU A 194 -28.04 3.11 -13.64
CA LEU A 194 -29.39 2.61 -13.37
C LEU A 194 -29.39 1.08 -13.24
N SER A 195 -28.60 0.37 -14.06
CA SER A 195 -28.41 -1.09 -13.96
C SER A 195 -27.79 -1.50 -12.62
N ILE A 196 -26.79 -0.78 -12.11
CA ILE A 196 -26.14 -1.04 -10.81
C ILE A 196 -27.10 -0.77 -9.65
N GLY A 197 -27.94 0.28 -9.74
CA GLY A 197 -28.97 0.56 -8.75
C GLY A 197 -30.08 -0.49 -8.75
N ILE A 198 -30.51 -0.95 -9.93
CA ILE A 198 -31.50 -2.01 -10.11
C ILE A 198 -30.94 -3.37 -9.64
N ASP A 199 -29.67 -3.67 -9.93
CA ASP A 199 -29.01 -4.90 -9.50
C ASP A 199 -28.82 -4.94 -7.98
N HIS A 200 -28.41 -3.84 -7.34
CA HIS A 200 -28.32 -3.80 -5.87
C HIS A 200 -29.69 -3.83 -5.19
N ALA A 201 -30.73 -3.21 -5.77
CA ALA A 201 -32.09 -3.30 -5.25
C ALA A 201 -32.64 -4.74 -5.39
N ALA A 202 -32.35 -5.40 -6.51
CA ALA A 202 -32.72 -6.79 -6.75
C ALA A 202 -31.96 -7.76 -5.83
N GLU A 203 -30.67 -7.50 -5.59
CA GLU A 203 -29.83 -8.26 -4.66
C GLU A 203 -30.30 -8.09 -3.22
N TYR A 204 -30.60 -6.86 -2.79
CA TYR A 204 -31.18 -6.58 -1.48
C TYR A 204 -32.56 -7.23 -1.31
N ALA A 205 -33.41 -7.20 -2.34
CA ALA A 205 -34.70 -7.89 -2.31
C ALA A 205 -34.55 -9.41 -2.22
N ARG A 206 -33.54 -10.00 -2.88
CA ARG A 206 -33.20 -11.43 -2.73
C ARG A 206 -32.73 -11.75 -1.31
N GLN A 207 -31.85 -10.94 -0.74
CA GLN A 207 -31.39 -11.10 0.65
C GLN A 207 -32.54 -10.95 1.65
N LEU A 208 -33.46 -10.01 1.43
CA LEU A 208 -34.63 -9.85 2.29
C LEU A 208 -35.58 -11.05 2.17
N LYS A 209 -35.71 -11.61 0.96
CA LYS A 209 -36.49 -12.84 0.72
C LYS A 209 -35.85 -14.04 1.41
N THR A 210 -34.55 -14.24 1.29
CA THR A 210 -33.87 -15.35 1.98
C THR A 210 -33.98 -15.19 3.50
N LEU A 211 -33.83 -13.97 4.03
CA LEU A 211 -34.02 -13.69 5.45
C LEU A 211 -35.45 -14.01 5.89
N SER A 212 -36.47 -13.60 5.13
CA SER A 212 -37.87 -13.94 5.44
C SER A 212 -38.13 -15.45 5.42
N GLN A 213 -37.50 -16.18 4.49
CA GLN A 213 -37.60 -17.62 4.38
C GLN A 213 -36.92 -18.33 5.56
N VAL A 214 -35.70 -17.92 5.93
CA VAL A 214 -34.98 -18.46 7.10
C VAL A 214 -35.75 -18.17 8.38
N ARG A 215 -36.31 -16.96 8.53
CA ARG A 215 -37.14 -16.62 9.67
C ARG A 215 -38.39 -17.50 9.75
N LYS A 216 -39.05 -17.75 8.61
CA LYS A 216 -40.21 -18.65 8.55
C LYS A 216 -39.81 -20.09 8.94
N GLN A 217 -38.71 -20.60 8.38
CA GLN A 217 -38.19 -21.92 8.73
C GLN A 217 -37.84 -22.04 10.22
N TYR A 218 -37.25 -20.99 10.81
CA TYR A 218 -36.98 -20.94 12.24
C TYR A 218 -38.26 -21.02 13.08
N PHE A 219 -39.29 -20.24 12.73
CA PHE A 219 -40.58 -20.30 13.45
C PHE A 219 -41.26 -21.66 13.29
N GLU A 220 -41.27 -22.23 12.09
CA GLU A 220 -41.82 -23.57 11.85
C GLU A 220 -41.04 -24.65 12.65
N GLN A 221 -39.72 -24.54 12.75
CA GLN A 221 -38.91 -25.45 13.57
C GLN A 221 -39.18 -25.26 15.06
N LYS A 222 -39.27 -24.01 15.52
CA LYS A 222 -39.58 -23.69 16.91
C LYS A 222 -40.95 -24.26 17.32
N GLU A 223 -41.98 -24.04 16.51
CA GLU A 223 -43.33 -24.56 16.77
C GLU A 223 -43.36 -26.09 16.82
N ARG A 224 -42.62 -26.77 15.92
CA ARG A 224 -42.46 -28.23 15.96
C ARG A 224 -41.80 -28.71 17.25
N LEU A 225 -40.72 -28.06 17.66
CA LEU A 225 -40.01 -28.40 18.90
C LEU A 225 -40.89 -28.13 20.12
N ASP A 226 -41.61 -27.01 20.16
CA ASP A 226 -42.52 -26.67 21.25
C ASP A 226 -43.68 -27.67 21.36
N ALA A 227 -44.22 -28.12 20.21
CA ALA A 227 -45.22 -29.19 20.17
C ALA A 227 -44.67 -30.54 20.65
N GLU A 228 -43.45 -30.88 20.26
CA GLU A 228 -42.76 -32.10 20.71
C GLU A 228 -42.48 -32.06 22.23
N ILE A 229 -41.97 -30.93 22.73
CA ILE A 229 -41.75 -30.70 24.17
C ILE A 229 -43.07 -30.84 24.93
N SER A 230 -44.16 -30.26 24.41
CA SER A 230 -45.48 -30.37 25.05
C SER A 230 -45.99 -31.81 25.06
N SER A 231 -45.79 -32.56 23.97
CA SER A 231 -46.14 -33.99 23.89
C SER A 231 -45.35 -34.83 24.90
N ILE A 232 -44.03 -34.60 25.00
CA ILE A 232 -43.15 -35.28 25.95
C ILE A 232 -43.54 -34.93 27.39
N LYS A 233 -43.80 -33.65 27.71
CA LYS A 233 -44.28 -33.23 29.03
C LYS A 233 -45.56 -33.95 29.43
N ASN A 234 -46.57 -33.93 28.56
CA ASN A 234 -47.85 -34.62 28.80
C ASN A 234 -47.66 -36.14 28.96
N LEU A 235 -46.71 -36.75 28.27
CA LEU A 235 -46.38 -38.17 28.44
C LEU A 235 -45.70 -38.42 29.80
N THR A 236 -44.76 -37.57 30.19
CA THR A 236 -44.07 -37.68 31.48
C THR A 236 -45.03 -37.51 32.65
N GLU A 237 -45.94 -36.53 32.60
CA GLU A 237 -46.96 -36.32 33.63
C GLU A 237 -47.88 -37.53 33.78
N ARG A 238 -48.35 -38.09 32.66
CA ARG A 238 -49.15 -39.33 32.67
C ARG A 238 -48.40 -40.51 33.28
N LYS A 239 -47.13 -40.68 32.92
CA LYS A 239 -46.30 -41.78 33.45
C LYS A 239 -45.96 -41.61 34.92
N VAL A 240 -45.76 -40.38 35.38
CA VAL A 240 -45.58 -40.07 36.79
C VAL A 240 -46.87 -40.37 37.56
N ALA A 241 -48.04 -39.95 37.06
CA ALA A 241 -49.33 -40.23 37.68
C ALA A 241 -49.61 -41.74 37.79
N GLU A 242 -49.38 -42.50 36.71
CA GLU A 242 -49.49 -43.97 36.69
C GLU A 242 -48.55 -44.62 37.72
N ALA A 243 -47.31 -44.12 37.83
CA ALA A 243 -46.35 -44.63 38.81
C ALA A 243 -46.72 -44.30 40.26
N THR A 244 -47.29 -43.10 40.52
CA THR A 244 -47.76 -42.73 41.85
C THR A 244 -48.98 -43.54 42.26
N GLU A 245 -49.93 -43.77 41.36
CA GLU A 245 -51.12 -44.59 41.63
C GLU A 245 -50.72 -46.04 41.95
N ALA A 246 -49.86 -46.65 41.13
CA ALA A 246 -49.35 -48.00 41.39
C ALA A 246 -48.55 -48.10 42.71
N HIS A 247 -47.87 -47.01 43.10
CA HIS A 247 -47.17 -46.94 44.38
C HIS A 247 -48.15 -46.88 45.56
N ASP A 248 -49.17 -46.04 45.46
CA ASP A 248 -50.20 -45.89 46.49
C ASP A 248 -50.96 -47.21 46.66
N GLU A 249 -51.35 -47.87 45.56
CA GLU A 249 -51.95 -49.21 45.58
C GLU A 249 -51.08 -50.24 46.29
N LEU A 250 -49.76 -50.22 46.06
CA LEU A 250 -48.82 -51.10 46.75
C LEU A 250 -48.75 -50.80 48.25
N THR A 251 -48.71 -49.51 48.64
CA THR A 251 -48.69 -49.13 50.05
C THR A 251 -49.97 -49.57 50.77
N ASP A 252 -51.13 -49.39 50.13
CA ASP A 252 -52.42 -49.84 50.62
C ASP A 252 -52.48 -51.37 50.75
N PHE A 253 -51.95 -52.10 49.77
CA PHE A 253 -51.87 -53.55 49.81
C PHE A 253 -51.01 -54.03 50.98
N ILE A 254 -49.84 -53.42 51.20
CA ILE A 254 -48.94 -53.76 52.32
C ILE A 254 -49.62 -53.48 53.66
N LEU A 255 -50.33 -52.35 53.80
CA LEU A 255 -51.06 -52.02 55.03
C LEU A 255 -52.22 -52.98 55.29
N LYS A 256 -53.00 -53.32 54.25
CA LYS A 256 -54.10 -54.30 54.35
C LYS A 256 -53.57 -55.67 54.78
N GLN A 257 -52.50 -56.16 54.17
CA GLN A 257 -51.89 -57.45 54.54
C GLN A 257 -51.22 -57.42 55.91
N GLY A 258 -50.54 -56.30 56.25
CA GLY A 258 -49.92 -56.09 57.55
C GLY A 258 -50.95 -56.12 58.70
N SER A 259 -52.15 -55.59 58.48
CA SER A 259 -53.24 -55.63 59.47
C SER A 259 -53.75 -57.05 59.77
N GLN A 260 -53.58 -57.98 58.83
CA GLN A 260 -53.99 -59.39 58.98
C GLN A 260 -52.85 -60.27 59.53
N ALA A 261 -51.63 -59.71 59.68
CA ALA A 261 -50.46 -60.45 60.11
C ALA A 261 -50.43 -60.68 61.63
N ILE A 262 -50.11 -61.91 62.03
CA ILE A 262 -50.02 -62.34 63.43
C ILE A 262 -48.54 -62.56 63.79
N SER A 263 -48.13 -62.08 64.96
CA SER A 263 -46.77 -62.27 65.47
C SER A 263 -46.51 -63.73 65.81
N SER A 264 -45.48 -64.34 65.20
CA SER A 264 -45.11 -65.74 65.47
C SER A 264 -44.68 -66.01 66.92
N LYS A 265 -44.22 -64.97 67.64
CA LYS A 265 -43.73 -65.08 69.03
C LYS A 265 -44.81 -64.89 70.08
N THR A 266 -45.87 -64.14 69.77
CA THR A 266 -46.89 -63.73 70.77
C THR A 266 -48.31 -64.15 70.38
N GLY A 267 -48.53 -64.63 69.15
CA GLY A 267 -49.84 -65.03 68.66
C GLY A 267 -50.86 -63.89 68.52
N ARG A 268 -50.44 -62.64 68.74
CA ARG A 268 -51.28 -61.43 68.65
C ARG A 268 -51.06 -60.71 67.33
N ALA A 269 -52.09 -60.00 66.87
CA ALA A 269 -52.01 -59.13 65.70
C ALA A 269 -50.93 -58.06 65.90
N VAL A 270 -50.14 -57.80 64.86
CA VAL A 270 -49.09 -56.79 64.90
C VAL A 270 -49.72 -55.40 64.76
N PRO A 271 -49.33 -54.41 65.58
CA PRO A 271 -49.83 -53.04 65.45
C PRO A 271 -49.58 -52.44 64.06
N VAL A 272 -50.61 -51.80 63.49
CA VAL A 272 -50.57 -51.17 62.16
C VAL A 272 -49.51 -50.06 62.09
N ASP A 273 -49.24 -49.38 63.20
CA ASP A 273 -48.30 -48.27 63.26
C ASP A 273 -46.85 -48.69 62.96
N ILE A 274 -46.46 -49.93 63.31
CA ILE A 274 -45.13 -50.46 62.98
C ILE A 274 -44.94 -50.58 61.46
N TYR A 275 -46.00 -50.95 60.73
CA TYR A 275 -45.95 -51.04 59.27
C TYR A 275 -45.91 -49.67 58.62
N LYS A 276 -46.64 -48.69 59.17
CA LYS A 276 -46.55 -47.29 58.71
C LYS A 276 -45.13 -46.74 58.86
N ASP A 277 -44.52 -46.92 60.03
CA ASP A 277 -43.13 -46.49 60.27
C ASP A 277 -42.13 -47.16 59.31
N LEU A 278 -42.37 -48.44 58.97
CA LEU A 278 -41.53 -49.18 58.03
C LEU A 278 -41.71 -48.69 56.58
N ILE A 279 -42.95 -48.38 56.17
CA ILE A 279 -43.27 -47.79 54.87
C ILE A 279 -42.65 -46.40 54.77
N ASP A 280 -42.77 -45.56 55.80
CA ASP A 280 -42.16 -44.23 55.85
C ASP A 280 -40.63 -44.31 55.76
N SER A 281 -40.01 -45.26 56.48
CA SER A 281 -38.57 -45.50 56.36
C SER A 281 -38.18 -46.00 54.98
N TRP A 282 -39.02 -46.83 54.34
CA TRP A 282 -38.78 -47.33 53.00
C TRP A 282 -38.90 -46.20 51.96
N GLN A 283 -39.94 -45.38 52.04
CA GLN A 283 -40.15 -44.22 51.17
C GLN A 283 -39.00 -43.21 51.28
N LYS A 284 -38.54 -42.89 52.49
CA LYS A 284 -37.37 -42.02 52.71
C LYS A 284 -36.10 -42.57 52.04
N LYS A 285 -35.85 -43.88 52.17
CA LYS A 285 -34.71 -44.52 51.51
C LYS A 285 -34.86 -44.54 49.99
N ASN A 286 -36.06 -44.80 49.50
CA ASN A 286 -36.34 -44.84 48.06
C ASN A 286 -36.18 -43.44 47.45
N ALA A 287 -36.64 -42.38 48.12
CA ALA A 287 -36.41 -41.00 47.74
C ALA A 287 -34.91 -40.68 47.64
N ALA A 288 -34.11 -41.07 48.64
CA ALA A 288 -32.66 -40.90 48.58
C ALA A 288 -32.03 -41.63 47.37
N ILE A 289 -32.43 -42.88 47.11
CA ILE A 289 -31.95 -43.64 45.94
C ILE A 289 -32.36 -42.97 44.63
N THR A 290 -33.58 -42.41 44.54
CA THR A 290 -34.03 -41.72 43.32
C THR A 290 -33.19 -40.48 43.03
N VAL A 291 -32.81 -39.71 44.05
CA VAL A 291 -31.93 -38.55 43.90
C VAL A 291 -30.56 -38.98 43.36
N GLU A 292 -29.94 -40.00 43.97
CA GLU A 292 -28.65 -40.54 43.54
C GLU A 292 -28.70 -41.12 42.11
N ARG A 293 -29.81 -41.78 41.73
CA ARG A 293 -30.01 -42.28 40.36
C ARG A 293 -30.11 -41.14 39.35
N LEU A 294 -30.83 -40.07 39.68
CA LEU A 294 -30.92 -38.89 38.83
C LEU A 294 -29.55 -38.22 38.66
N GLU A 295 -28.76 -38.13 39.73
CA GLU A 295 -27.39 -37.64 39.67
C GLU A 295 -26.50 -38.54 38.80
N ASN A 296 -26.60 -39.87 38.94
CA ASN A 296 -25.86 -40.80 38.10
C ASN A 296 -26.20 -40.64 36.61
N ILE A 297 -27.50 -40.53 36.27
CA ILE A 297 -27.96 -40.30 34.89
C ILE A 297 -27.44 -38.95 34.38
N ARG A 298 -27.51 -37.89 35.19
CA ARG A 298 -26.95 -36.58 34.86
C ARG A 298 -25.45 -36.66 34.53
N LEU A 299 -24.67 -37.34 35.38
CA LEU A 299 -23.24 -37.53 35.17
C LEU A 299 -22.95 -38.36 33.91
N GLN A 300 -23.74 -39.41 33.64
CA GLN A 300 -23.62 -40.18 32.40
C GLN A 300 -23.85 -39.31 31.16
N HIS A 301 -24.90 -38.49 31.15
CA HIS A 301 -25.17 -37.54 30.06
C HIS A 301 -24.06 -36.49 29.92
N GLN A 302 -23.51 -36.01 31.03
CA GLN A 302 -22.38 -35.06 30.99
C GLN A 302 -21.12 -35.71 30.39
N VAL A 303 -20.82 -36.95 30.76
CA VAL A 303 -19.72 -37.72 30.17
C VAL A 303 -19.96 -37.94 28.67
N GLU A 304 -21.18 -38.27 28.27
CA GLU A 304 -21.52 -38.45 26.85
C GLU A 304 -21.41 -37.13 26.07
N LYS A 305 -21.87 -36.01 26.63
CA LYS A 305 -21.70 -34.68 26.05
C LYS A 305 -20.22 -34.35 25.85
N ILE A 306 -19.39 -34.57 26.86
CA ILE A 306 -17.93 -34.35 26.77
C ILE A 306 -17.31 -35.26 25.71
N LYS A 307 -17.69 -36.55 25.66
CA LYS A 307 -17.22 -37.48 24.62
C LYS A 307 -17.61 -37.03 23.21
N ASN A 308 -18.82 -36.51 23.03
CA ASN A 308 -19.27 -36.03 21.73
C ASN A 308 -18.54 -34.76 21.30
N VAL A 309 -18.28 -33.84 22.23
CA VAL A 309 -17.43 -32.66 21.99
C VAL A 309 -16.01 -33.08 21.64
N PHE A 310 -15.44 -34.05 22.37
CA PHE A 310 -14.10 -34.57 22.11
C PHE A 310 -14.00 -35.21 20.72
N LYS A 311 -14.97 -36.03 20.33
CA LYS A 311 -15.03 -36.61 18.97
C LYS A 311 -15.13 -35.55 17.88
N ALA A 312 -15.87 -34.46 18.11
CA ALA A 312 -15.94 -33.36 17.17
C ALA A 312 -14.58 -32.62 17.07
N TYR A 313 -13.87 -32.49 18.20
CA TYR A 313 -12.51 -31.95 18.25
C TYR A 313 -11.49 -32.82 17.49
N ASP A 314 -11.50 -34.14 17.66
CA ASP A 314 -10.58 -35.05 16.93
C ASP A 314 -10.78 -34.95 15.40
N LEU A 315 -12.02 -34.82 14.93
CA LEU A 315 -12.31 -34.58 13.51
C LEU A 315 -11.83 -33.20 13.06
N SER A 316 -11.95 -32.18 13.92
CA SER A 316 -11.43 -30.84 13.66
C SER A 316 -9.91 -30.82 13.62
N GLU A 317 -9.22 -31.56 14.50
CA GLU A 317 -7.77 -31.66 14.53
C GLU A 317 -7.22 -32.32 13.25
N SER A 318 -7.91 -33.35 12.73
CA SER A 318 -7.57 -33.92 11.42
C SER A 318 -7.74 -32.91 10.27
N LEU A 319 -8.70 -31.99 10.36
CA LEU A 319 -8.87 -30.91 9.37
C LEU A 319 -7.77 -29.84 9.54
N HIS A 320 -7.48 -29.44 10.77
CA HIS A 320 -6.40 -28.50 11.09
C HIS A 320 -5.02 -29.03 10.67
N LEU A 321 -4.81 -30.35 10.70
CA LEU A 321 -3.59 -30.97 10.18
C LEU A 321 -3.46 -30.81 8.67
N ILE A 322 -4.55 -30.99 7.92
CA ILE A 322 -4.58 -30.76 6.47
C ILE A 322 -4.30 -29.28 6.16
N ASP A 323 -4.94 -28.36 6.88
CA ASP A 323 -4.70 -26.92 6.72
C ASP A 323 -3.24 -26.55 7.03
N PHE A 324 -2.65 -27.17 8.05
CA PHE A 324 -1.25 -26.98 8.41
C PHE A 324 -0.30 -27.52 7.33
N GLU A 325 -0.57 -28.72 6.80
CA GLU A 325 0.20 -29.28 5.68
C GLU A 325 0.06 -28.42 4.42
N GLN A 326 -1.12 -27.90 4.13
CA GLN A 326 -1.36 -26.98 3.02
C GLN A 326 -0.54 -25.70 3.19
N MET A 327 -0.57 -25.08 4.37
CA MET A 327 0.23 -23.89 4.67
C MET A 327 1.73 -24.16 4.52
N LYS A 328 2.19 -25.36 4.88
CA LYS A 328 3.58 -25.78 4.68
C LYS A 328 3.95 -25.88 3.20
N ILE A 329 3.09 -26.48 2.38
CA ILE A 329 3.28 -26.60 0.92
C ILE A 329 3.31 -25.20 0.29
N GLU A 330 2.38 -24.32 0.68
CA GLU A 330 2.32 -22.95 0.17
C GLU A 330 3.58 -22.16 0.54
N ASN A 331 4.02 -22.23 1.80
CA ASN A 331 5.23 -21.56 2.24
C ASN A 331 6.45 -22.04 1.47
N GLN A 332 6.58 -23.36 1.26
CA GLN A 332 7.65 -23.92 0.43
C GLN A 332 7.57 -23.39 -1.02
N THR A 333 6.38 -23.38 -1.62
CA THR A 333 6.17 -22.86 -2.98
C THR A 333 6.53 -21.38 -3.10
N TYR A 334 6.19 -20.57 -2.08
CA TYR A 334 6.56 -19.15 -2.06
C TYR A 334 8.07 -18.96 -1.90
N ASN A 335 8.74 -19.77 -1.08
CA ASN A 335 10.20 -19.72 -0.94
C ASN A 335 10.90 -20.08 -2.25
N GLU A 336 10.46 -21.15 -2.94
CA GLU A 336 10.99 -21.52 -4.26
C GLU A 336 10.82 -20.37 -5.28
N LYS A 337 9.67 -19.67 -5.23
CA LYS A 337 9.42 -18.52 -6.11
C LYS A 337 10.27 -17.30 -5.75
N ILE A 338 10.55 -17.07 -4.47
CA ILE A 338 11.47 -16.03 -4.01
C ILE A 338 12.88 -16.34 -4.49
N GLU A 339 13.33 -17.59 -4.38
CA GLU A 339 14.64 -18.03 -4.88
C GLU A 339 14.75 -17.84 -6.40
N GLU A 340 13.75 -18.25 -7.18
CA GLU A 340 13.71 -18.04 -8.64
C GLU A 340 13.85 -16.55 -8.99
N ARG A 341 13.07 -15.66 -8.34
CA ARG A 341 13.13 -14.21 -8.56
C ARG A 341 14.47 -13.61 -8.10
N ASN A 342 15.05 -14.13 -7.03
CA ASN A 342 16.37 -13.72 -6.56
C ASN A 342 17.47 -14.10 -7.57
N GLU A 343 17.40 -15.30 -8.15
CA GLU A 343 18.31 -15.72 -9.21
C GLU A 343 18.17 -14.86 -10.46
N GLU A 344 16.95 -14.56 -10.90
CA GLU A 344 16.66 -13.66 -12.01
C GLU A 344 17.23 -12.26 -11.76
N THR A 345 17.01 -11.72 -10.56
CA THR A 345 17.58 -10.45 -10.12
C THR A 345 19.11 -10.50 -10.17
N GLY A 346 19.72 -11.60 -9.73
CA GLY A 346 21.16 -11.84 -9.86
C GLY A 346 21.64 -11.87 -11.32
N LYS A 347 20.88 -12.52 -12.21
CA LYS A 347 21.16 -12.54 -13.67
C LYS A 347 21.09 -11.13 -14.27
N LEU A 348 20.09 -10.33 -13.89
CA LEU A 348 19.95 -8.95 -14.35
C LEU A 348 21.08 -8.05 -13.83
N LYS A 349 21.45 -8.15 -12.56
CA LYS A 349 22.61 -7.42 -12.00
C LYS A 349 23.89 -7.73 -12.75
N ARG A 350 24.14 -9.00 -13.10
CA ARG A 350 25.30 -9.38 -13.95
C ARG A 350 25.24 -8.76 -15.34
N LYS A 351 24.06 -8.76 -15.99
CA LYS A 351 23.88 -8.10 -17.30
C LYS A 351 24.13 -6.60 -17.23
N ILE A 352 23.65 -5.92 -16.17
CA ILE A 352 23.89 -4.50 -15.93
C ILE A 352 25.39 -4.25 -15.78
N ASN A 353 26.08 -5.00 -14.94
CA ASN A 353 27.53 -4.83 -14.73
C ASN A 353 28.32 -5.00 -16.02
N ASN A 354 28.00 -6.04 -16.82
CA ASN A 354 28.63 -6.23 -18.14
C ASN A 354 28.35 -5.04 -19.07
N THR A 355 27.11 -4.58 -19.13
CA THR A 355 26.73 -3.41 -19.95
C THR A 355 27.48 -2.15 -19.51
N VAL A 356 27.62 -1.92 -18.20
CA VAL A 356 28.39 -0.80 -17.64
C VAL A 356 29.87 -0.92 -18.02
N GLN A 357 30.47 -2.12 -17.97
CA GLN A 357 31.84 -2.34 -18.43
C GLN A 357 31.99 -2.02 -19.92
N ILE A 358 31.09 -2.51 -20.77
CA ILE A 358 31.09 -2.21 -22.21
C ILE A 358 30.95 -0.69 -22.45
N LEU A 359 30.04 -0.04 -21.75
CA LEU A 359 29.83 1.40 -21.84
C LEU A 359 31.08 2.18 -21.39
N THR A 360 31.74 1.71 -20.33
CA THR A 360 32.99 2.30 -19.83
C THR A 360 34.09 2.20 -20.89
N HIS A 361 34.32 1.00 -21.45
CA HIS A 361 35.30 0.82 -22.53
C HIS A 361 34.96 1.63 -23.78
N SER A 362 33.67 1.75 -24.12
CA SER A 362 33.24 2.58 -25.25
C SER A 362 33.51 4.06 -25.00
N SER A 363 33.26 4.54 -23.78
CA SER A 363 33.51 5.91 -23.36
C SER A 363 35.01 6.23 -23.34
N GLU A 364 35.84 5.31 -22.87
CA GLU A 364 37.31 5.42 -22.91
C GLU A 364 37.84 5.51 -24.34
N LYS A 365 37.33 4.66 -25.24
CA LYS A 365 37.68 4.69 -26.67
C LYS A 365 37.24 5.99 -27.33
N LEU A 366 36.03 6.46 -27.02
CA LEU A 366 35.53 7.75 -27.53
C LEU A 366 36.42 8.89 -27.06
N SER A 367 36.71 8.98 -25.75
CA SER A 367 37.60 9.99 -25.18
C SER A 367 39.00 9.96 -25.81
N SER A 368 39.55 8.76 -26.05
CA SER A 368 40.82 8.60 -26.76
C SER A 368 40.75 9.07 -28.22
N CYS A 369 39.63 8.84 -28.90
CA CYS A 369 39.41 9.32 -30.26
C CYS A 369 39.24 10.84 -30.31
N GLU A 370 38.48 11.43 -29.38
CA GLU A 370 38.26 12.87 -29.26
C GLU A 370 39.55 13.63 -28.96
N THR A 371 40.37 13.11 -28.04
CA THR A 371 41.70 13.67 -27.75
C THR A 371 42.60 13.63 -28.98
N GLY A 372 42.63 12.50 -29.70
CA GLY A 372 43.34 12.36 -30.98
C GLY A 372 42.84 13.35 -32.04
N PHE A 373 41.52 13.49 -32.19
CA PHE A 373 40.90 14.47 -33.09
C PHE A 373 41.28 15.91 -32.71
N SER A 374 41.25 16.25 -31.43
CA SER A 374 41.67 17.57 -30.96
C SER A 374 43.15 17.84 -31.25
N GLN A 375 44.02 16.84 -31.15
CA GLN A 375 45.44 16.99 -31.48
C GLN A 375 45.64 17.19 -32.99
N LEU A 376 44.95 16.42 -33.83
CA LEU A 376 45.01 16.57 -35.28
C LEU A 376 44.46 17.93 -35.73
N LYS A 377 43.38 18.40 -35.08
CA LYS A 377 42.83 19.75 -35.32
C LYS A 377 43.83 20.85 -34.96
N LYS A 378 44.59 20.69 -33.87
CA LYS A 378 45.69 21.62 -33.53
C LYS A 378 46.79 21.60 -34.59
N GLN A 379 47.23 20.43 -35.04
CA GLN A 379 48.24 20.31 -36.11
C GLN A 379 47.76 20.94 -37.43
N LEU A 380 46.49 20.76 -37.79
CA LEU A 380 45.90 21.41 -38.96
C LEU A 380 45.89 22.94 -38.82
N GLY A 381 45.58 23.45 -37.63
CA GLY A 381 45.68 24.88 -37.31
C GLY A 381 47.10 25.41 -37.50
N GLU A 382 48.09 24.77 -36.90
CA GLU A 382 49.51 25.14 -37.04
C GLU A 382 49.99 25.13 -38.51
N LEU A 383 49.58 24.12 -39.29
CA LEU A 383 49.90 24.06 -40.72
C LEU A 383 49.22 25.17 -41.51
N THR A 384 47.98 25.51 -41.17
CA THR A 384 47.24 26.61 -41.79
C THR A 384 47.91 27.95 -41.49
N ASP A 385 48.38 28.15 -40.25
CA ASP A 385 49.12 29.36 -39.84
C ASP A 385 50.46 29.46 -40.57
N LYS A 386 51.21 28.35 -40.67
CA LYS A 386 52.44 28.27 -41.47
C LYS A 386 52.17 28.64 -42.93
N LEU A 387 51.10 28.10 -43.52
CA LEU A 387 50.71 28.37 -44.89
C LEU A 387 50.29 29.84 -45.10
N ASN A 388 49.55 30.43 -44.16
CA ASN A 388 49.19 31.86 -44.19
C ASN A 388 50.43 32.75 -44.06
N SER A 389 51.35 32.45 -43.13
CA SER A 389 52.62 33.18 -43.01
C SER A 389 53.48 33.09 -44.28
N GLY A 390 53.46 31.93 -44.95
CA GLY A 390 54.09 31.73 -46.26
C GLY A 390 53.43 32.56 -47.36
N ARG A 391 52.09 32.63 -47.39
CA ARG A 391 51.33 33.49 -48.31
C ARG A 391 51.65 34.97 -48.09
N ASP A 392 51.71 35.43 -46.85
CA ASP A 392 52.05 36.82 -46.51
C ASP A 392 53.48 37.17 -46.90
N SER A 393 54.43 36.27 -46.65
CA SER A 393 55.83 36.43 -47.06
C SER A 393 55.97 36.49 -48.57
N LEU A 394 55.26 35.62 -49.29
CA LEU A 394 55.21 35.63 -50.75
C LEU A 394 54.57 36.93 -51.27
N ALA A 395 53.49 37.42 -50.65
CA ALA A 395 52.86 38.68 -51.01
C ALA A 395 53.83 39.87 -50.84
N LYS A 396 54.53 39.94 -49.70
CA LYS A 396 55.58 40.95 -49.45
C LYS A 396 56.72 40.86 -50.47
N LEU A 397 57.15 39.65 -50.82
CA LEU A 397 58.22 39.44 -51.81
C LEU A 397 57.77 39.85 -53.21
N LYS A 398 56.53 39.51 -53.61
CA LYS A 398 55.93 39.97 -54.88
C LYS A 398 55.85 41.50 -54.92
N GLN A 399 55.40 42.14 -53.84
CA GLN A 399 55.36 43.59 -53.73
C GLN A 399 56.75 44.22 -53.90
N LYS A 400 57.78 43.69 -53.22
CA LYS A 400 59.17 44.14 -53.37
C LYS A 400 59.69 43.97 -54.80
N ARG A 401 59.44 42.80 -55.41
CA ARG A 401 59.78 42.52 -56.80
C ARG A 401 59.11 43.51 -57.75
N ASP A 402 57.82 43.78 -57.55
CA ASP A 402 57.04 44.68 -58.40
C ASP A 402 57.47 46.13 -58.20
N ALA A 403 57.83 46.55 -56.98
CA ALA A 403 58.46 47.84 -56.72
C ALA A 403 59.84 47.99 -57.37
N LEU A 404 60.69 46.95 -57.31
CA LEU A 404 61.98 46.95 -58.01
C LEU A 404 61.81 47.00 -59.53
N ARG A 405 60.84 46.27 -60.09
CA ARG A 405 60.49 46.35 -61.51
C ARG A 405 60.02 47.75 -61.88
N ALA A 406 59.13 48.35 -61.07
CA ALA A 406 58.68 49.72 -61.28
C ALA A 406 59.86 50.70 -61.25
N ASN A 407 60.75 50.61 -60.26
CA ASN A 407 61.96 51.43 -60.16
C ASN A 407 62.92 51.22 -61.33
N TYR A 408 63.14 49.97 -61.75
CA TYR A 408 63.96 49.65 -62.93
C TYR A 408 63.37 50.27 -64.19
N THR A 409 62.06 50.13 -64.42
CA THR A 409 61.40 50.75 -65.58
C THR A 409 61.40 52.28 -65.50
N ALA A 410 61.28 52.87 -64.31
CA ALA A 410 61.40 54.31 -64.12
C ALA A 410 62.82 54.80 -64.40
N MET A 411 63.84 54.10 -63.86
CA MET A 411 65.24 54.40 -64.10
C MET A 411 65.61 54.25 -65.58
N GLN A 412 65.09 53.21 -66.25
CA GLN A 412 65.25 53.04 -67.70
C GLN A 412 64.65 54.21 -68.49
N LYS A 413 63.48 54.73 -68.05
CA LYS A 413 62.88 55.93 -68.66
C LYS A 413 63.70 57.21 -68.40
N THR A 414 64.21 57.41 -67.19
CA THR A 414 65.01 58.61 -66.85
C THR A 414 66.41 58.59 -67.45
N CYS A 415 67.02 57.41 -67.58
CA CYS A 415 68.36 57.25 -68.13
C CYS A 415 68.41 57.47 -69.65
N GLY A 416 67.29 57.72 -70.33
CA GLY A 416 67.26 58.10 -71.75
C GLY A 416 68.18 57.22 -72.61
N LEU A 417 69.10 57.86 -73.32
CA LEU A 417 70.06 57.20 -74.22
C LEU A 417 71.10 56.32 -73.49
N LEU A 418 71.32 56.54 -72.18
CA LEU A 418 72.38 55.91 -71.38
C LEU A 418 72.19 54.38 -71.22
N GLY A 419 70.97 53.87 -71.40
CA GLY A 419 70.67 52.44 -71.40
C GLY A 419 70.71 51.77 -72.78
N GLN A 420 70.81 52.54 -73.87
CA GLN A 420 70.74 52.03 -75.23
C GLN A 420 72.08 52.24 -75.95
N THR A 421 73.02 51.34 -75.66
CA THR A 421 74.41 51.36 -76.16
C THR A 421 74.50 51.43 -77.69
N GLU A 422 73.60 50.75 -78.39
CA GLU A 422 73.52 50.78 -79.87
C GLU A 422 73.19 52.18 -80.40
N MET A 423 72.29 52.91 -79.72
CA MET A 423 71.90 54.25 -80.16
C MET A 423 72.99 55.28 -79.82
N LEU A 424 73.63 55.15 -78.65
CA LEU A 424 74.83 55.92 -78.29
C LEU A 424 75.95 55.78 -79.33
N ARG A 425 76.28 54.54 -79.70
CA ARG A 425 77.32 54.24 -80.70
C ARG A 425 76.95 54.81 -82.08
N GLY A 426 75.68 54.75 -82.46
CA GLY A 426 75.19 55.40 -83.69
C GLY A 426 75.27 56.93 -83.64
N PHE A 427 75.05 57.55 -82.48
CA PHE A 427 75.26 58.99 -82.29
C PHE A 427 76.75 59.37 -82.38
N GLU A 428 77.65 58.58 -81.78
CA GLU A 428 79.09 58.78 -81.92
C GLU A 428 79.53 58.70 -83.38
N GLU A 429 79.07 57.67 -84.10
CA GLU A 429 79.35 57.51 -85.53
C GLU A 429 78.76 58.67 -86.36
N SER A 430 77.57 59.17 -86.02
CA SER A 430 76.99 60.35 -86.67
C SER A 430 77.83 61.61 -86.43
N VAL A 431 78.31 61.80 -85.20
CA VAL A 431 79.18 62.93 -84.84
C VAL A 431 80.51 62.85 -85.59
N ASP A 432 81.11 61.67 -85.70
CA ASP A 432 82.35 61.47 -86.44
C ASP A 432 82.16 61.65 -87.95
N ASN A 433 81.03 61.19 -88.50
CA ASN A 433 80.65 61.46 -89.88
C ASN A 433 80.48 62.97 -90.15
N VAL A 434 79.88 63.73 -89.21
CA VAL A 434 79.77 65.19 -89.32
C VAL A 434 81.14 65.86 -89.27
N LYS A 435 82.05 65.41 -88.40
CA LYS A 435 83.43 65.93 -88.35
C LYS A 435 84.18 65.64 -89.66
N ALA A 436 84.06 64.43 -90.20
CA ALA A 436 84.66 64.07 -91.49
C ALA A 436 84.11 64.93 -92.64
N LYS A 437 82.78 65.12 -92.71
CA LYS A 437 82.15 66.02 -93.70
C LYS A 437 82.59 67.46 -93.54
N LYS A 438 82.80 67.93 -92.30
CA LYS A 438 83.34 69.28 -92.04
C LYS A 438 84.76 69.44 -92.56
N GLN A 439 85.60 68.40 -92.44
CA GLN A 439 86.96 68.38 -93.01
C GLN A 439 86.93 68.35 -94.55
N GLU A 440 86.06 67.53 -95.17
CA GLU A 440 85.86 67.56 -96.63
C GLU A 440 85.44 68.95 -97.13
N LEU A 441 84.55 69.63 -96.39
CA LEU A 441 84.13 71.01 -96.70
C LEU A 441 85.29 72.00 -96.63
N LEU A 442 86.21 71.83 -95.68
CA LEU A 442 87.43 72.64 -95.59
C LEU A 442 88.36 72.36 -96.78
N ASN A 443 88.56 71.10 -97.15
CA ASN A 443 89.34 70.73 -98.32
C ASN A 443 88.74 71.27 -99.62
N ILE A 444 87.41 71.19 -99.81
CA ILE A 444 86.73 71.78 -100.97
C ILE A 444 86.88 73.30 -100.98
N LYS A 445 86.81 73.97 -99.81
CA LYS A 445 87.09 75.41 -99.70
C LYS A 445 88.51 75.76 -100.09
N GLU A 446 89.49 74.93 -99.74
CA GLU A 446 90.88 75.09 -100.17
C GLU A 446 91.04 74.84 -101.67
N GLN A 447 90.41 73.81 -102.22
CA GLN A 447 90.41 73.54 -103.67
C GLN A 447 89.71 74.65 -104.46
N THR A 448 88.61 75.21 -103.98
CA THR A 448 87.98 76.39 -104.61
C THR A 448 88.83 77.64 -104.46
N ARG A 449 89.60 77.78 -103.37
CA ARG A 449 90.61 78.83 -103.24
C ARG A 449 91.72 78.65 -104.29
N GLU A 450 92.25 77.44 -104.46
CA GLU A 450 93.28 77.13 -105.44
C GLU A 450 92.80 77.27 -106.90
N LEU A 451 91.58 76.84 -107.21
CA LEU A 451 90.99 77.04 -108.54
C LEU A 451 90.69 78.52 -108.80
N ARG A 452 90.32 79.29 -107.79
CA ARG A 452 90.15 80.75 -107.89
C ARG A 452 91.49 81.45 -108.13
N GLU A 453 92.57 80.98 -107.51
CA GLU A 453 93.94 81.45 -107.77
C GLU A 453 94.39 81.10 -109.20
N LYS A 454 94.14 79.87 -109.66
CA LYS A 454 94.43 79.44 -111.04
C LYS A 454 93.60 80.20 -112.09
N ALA A 455 92.33 80.50 -111.81
CA ALA A 455 91.47 81.31 -112.68
C ALA A 455 92.03 82.73 -112.84
N LYS A 456 92.48 83.37 -111.75
CA LYS A 456 93.19 84.66 -111.81
C LYS A 456 94.50 84.60 -112.61
N HIS A 457 95.22 83.48 -112.55
CA HIS A 457 96.46 83.29 -113.30
C HIS A 457 96.23 83.18 -114.81
N TYR A 458 95.20 82.44 -115.24
CA TYR A 458 94.85 82.34 -116.67
C TYR A 458 94.22 83.62 -117.22
N GLU A 459 93.51 84.40 -116.40
CA GLU A 459 92.96 85.71 -116.79
C GLU A 459 94.07 86.75 -117.08
N GLN A 460 95.26 86.59 -116.50
CA GLN A 460 96.43 87.46 -116.72
C GLN A 460 97.31 87.06 -117.92
N GLN A 461 97.16 85.86 -118.50
CA GLN A 461 97.97 85.39 -119.65
C GLN A 461 97.32 85.57 -121.04
N VAL A 462 96.04 85.96 -121.11
CA VAL A 462 95.28 86.07 -122.37
C VAL A 462 95.62 87.28 -123.28
N PRO A 463 96.28 88.39 -122.85
CA PRO A 463 96.64 89.47 -123.78
C PRO A 463 98.01 89.38 -124.50
N SER A 464 98.85 88.35 -124.29
CA SER A 464 100.27 88.36 -124.77
C SER A 464 100.64 87.33 -125.86
N MET A 465 99.69 86.62 -126.48
CA MET A 465 99.96 85.56 -127.48
C MET A 465 99.16 85.74 -128.79
N LYS A 466 99.11 86.95 -129.34
CA LYS A 466 98.69 87.24 -130.75
C LYS A 466 99.47 88.45 -131.27
N GLY A 467 100.73 88.24 -131.69
CA GLY A 467 101.52 89.36 -132.20
C GLY A 467 103.00 89.18 -132.56
N GLN A 468 103.52 87.98 -132.89
CA GLN A 468 104.73 87.89 -133.72
C GLN A 468 104.94 86.49 -134.34
N LYS A 469 105.03 86.45 -135.66
CA LYS A 469 105.52 85.34 -136.49
C LYS A 469 107.01 85.09 -136.22
N MET A 470 107.47 83.86 -136.49
CA MET A 470 108.62 83.49 -137.35
C MET A 470 109.47 82.32 -136.77
N PHE A 471 109.55 81.25 -137.58
CA PHE A 471 110.68 80.31 -137.76
C PHE A 471 111.10 79.34 -136.63
N ILE A 472 110.62 78.08 -136.68
CA ILE A 472 111.32 76.86 -137.19
C ILE A 472 110.85 75.56 -136.48
N SER A 473 110.44 74.64 -137.37
CA SER A 473 110.23 73.18 -137.36
C SER A 473 111.04 72.31 -136.38
N ASN A 474 110.38 71.34 -135.73
CA ASN A 474 110.29 69.93 -136.15
C ASN A 474 109.31 69.14 -135.27
#